data_AF-A0A1F4M349-F1
#
_entry.id   AF-A0A1F4M349-F1
#
_cell.length_a   1.000
_cell.length_b   1.000
_cell.length_c   1.000
_cell.angle_alpha   90.00
_cell.angle_beta   90.00
_cell.angle_gamma   90.00
#
_symmetry.space_group_name_H-M   'P 1'
#
loop_
_entity.id
_entity.type
_entity.pdbx_description
1 polymer ?
#
loop_
_entity_poly.entity_id
_entity_poly.type
_entity_poly.pdbx_seq_one_letter_code
_entity_poly.pdbx_strand_id
1 'polypeptide(L)'
;MHPKPFHHGHQHKPPHAPFSASNVLNFVDESRLDILLAPLVPDAADRAFVLRCVVGEGPLHHRGANYILLTLLAQAAAPGRSAPARPPTAGVAVPMRLPPYLTESVDEGTYPLLLPTGALLDLAGGDQNRLAAMIDCLTDGPSQHALANVIMVALIERLLPSTQP
;
A
#
# COMPACT_ATOMS: atom_id res chain seq x y z
N MET A 1 11.97 -44.59 33.90
CA MET A 1 11.39 -43.88 32.74
C MET A 1 11.53 -42.39 33.00
N HIS A 2 12.41 -41.70 32.29
CA HIS A 2 12.54 -40.24 32.33
C HIS A 2 11.96 -39.68 31.02
N PRO A 3 10.99 -38.75 31.04
CA PRO A 3 10.53 -38.13 29.80
C PRO A 3 11.56 -37.10 29.32
N LYS A 4 11.88 -37.14 28.01
CA LYS A 4 12.74 -36.17 27.33
C LYS A 4 12.02 -34.82 27.21
N PRO A 5 12.73 -33.68 27.29
CA PRO A 5 12.13 -32.38 27.01
C PRO A 5 11.91 -32.22 25.49
N PHE A 6 10.75 -31.67 25.14
CA PHE A 6 10.42 -31.27 23.77
C PHE A 6 11.19 -30.01 23.39
N HIS A 7 12.23 -30.16 22.57
CA HIS A 7 12.83 -29.03 21.88
C HIS A 7 11.82 -28.51 20.84
N HIS A 8 11.21 -27.36 21.13
CA HIS A 8 10.49 -26.60 20.11
C HIS A 8 11.54 -25.96 19.21
N GLY A 9 11.68 -26.51 18.00
CA GLY A 9 12.52 -25.91 16.97
C GLY A 9 11.97 -24.53 16.64
N HIS A 10 12.71 -23.48 16.98
CA HIS A 10 12.47 -22.14 16.48
C HIS A 10 12.64 -22.19 14.96
N GLN A 11 11.52 -22.26 14.24
CA GLN A 11 11.53 -21.94 12.82
C GLN A 11 11.79 -20.44 12.69
N HIS A 12 13.05 -20.09 12.47
CA HIS A 12 13.42 -18.78 11.97
C HIS A 12 12.67 -18.56 10.66
N LYS A 13 11.63 -17.70 10.68
CA LYS A 13 11.10 -17.12 9.45
C LYS A 13 12.26 -16.39 8.77
N PRO A 14 12.49 -16.59 7.47
CA PRO A 14 13.51 -15.84 6.77
C PRO A 14 13.17 -14.35 6.87
N PRO A 15 14.16 -13.47 7.06
CA PRO A 15 13.93 -12.04 6.99
C PRO A 15 13.30 -11.74 5.62
N HIS A 16 12.22 -10.95 5.61
CA HIS A 16 11.66 -10.41 4.38
C HIS A 16 12.82 -9.77 3.62
N ALA A 17 13.25 -10.39 2.52
CA ALA A 17 14.36 -9.88 1.74
C ALA A 17 13.97 -8.46 1.29
N PRO A 18 14.78 -7.43 1.60
CA PRO A 18 14.48 -6.08 1.18
C PRO A 18 14.37 -6.08 -0.35
N PHE A 19 13.21 -5.69 -0.87
CA PHE A 19 13.06 -5.46 -2.30
C PHE A 19 14.17 -4.51 -2.74
N SER A 20 14.85 -4.85 -3.84
CA SER A 20 15.79 -3.92 -4.46
C SER A 20 15.07 -2.60 -4.71
N ALA A 21 15.62 -1.49 -4.19
CA ALA A 21 15.02 -0.16 -4.27
C ALA A 21 14.61 0.23 -5.71
N SER A 22 15.31 -0.30 -6.72
CA SER A 22 15.03 -0.08 -8.13
C SER A 22 13.73 -0.73 -8.65
N ASN A 23 13.14 -1.68 -7.93
CA ASN A 23 11.90 -2.36 -8.35
C ASN A 23 10.66 -1.94 -7.57
N VAL A 24 10.83 -1.27 -6.43
CA VAL A 24 9.74 -0.94 -5.49
C VAL A 24 8.69 -0.02 -6.13
N LEU A 25 9.09 0.85 -7.07
CA LEU A 25 8.19 1.84 -7.69
C LEU A 25 7.88 1.54 -9.16
N ASN A 26 8.15 0.33 -9.68
CA ASN A 26 7.88 -0.02 -11.08
C ASN A 26 6.38 -0.01 -11.46
N PHE A 27 5.49 0.15 -10.49
CA PHE A 27 4.05 0.33 -10.71
C PHE A 27 3.62 1.79 -10.86
N VAL A 28 4.51 2.76 -10.59
CA VAL A 28 4.20 4.20 -10.68
C VAL A 28 4.18 4.63 -12.14
N ASP A 29 3.05 5.21 -12.55
CA ASP A 29 2.85 5.80 -13.87
C ASP A 29 2.68 7.31 -13.73
N GLU A 30 3.77 8.04 -13.99
CA GLU A 30 3.79 9.50 -13.91
C GLU A 30 2.86 10.16 -14.95
N SER A 31 2.68 9.55 -16.12
CA SER A 31 1.80 10.08 -17.17
C SER A 31 0.33 10.04 -16.72
N ARG A 32 -0.05 8.97 -16.00
CA ARG A 32 -1.37 8.87 -15.39
C ARG A 32 -1.60 9.97 -14.37
N LEU A 33 -0.61 10.25 -13.50
CA LEU A 33 -0.74 11.33 -12.52
C LEU A 33 -0.78 12.72 -13.19
N ASP A 34 0.00 12.95 -14.25
CA ASP A 34 -0.07 14.21 -14.99
C ASP A 34 -1.48 14.47 -15.54
N ILE A 35 -2.11 13.46 -16.13
CA ILE A 35 -3.50 13.53 -16.60
C ILE A 35 -4.47 13.83 -15.45
N LEU A 36 -4.29 13.19 -14.30
CA LEU A 36 -5.13 13.43 -13.12
C LEU A 36 -4.97 14.85 -12.55
N LEU A 37 -3.76 15.40 -12.62
CA LEU A 37 -3.45 16.73 -12.09
C LEU A 37 -3.83 17.85 -13.06
N ALA A 38 -3.91 17.60 -14.37
CA ALA A 38 -4.16 18.62 -15.38
C ALA A 38 -5.40 19.51 -15.13
N PRO A 39 -6.55 18.98 -14.66
CA PRO A 39 -7.70 19.81 -14.32
C PRO A 39 -7.52 20.67 -13.06
N LEU A 40 -6.64 20.27 -12.15
CA LEU A 40 -6.38 20.96 -10.87
C LEU A 40 -5.25 21.99 -10.99
N VAL A 41 -4.27 21.69 -11.84
CA VAL A 41 -3.08 22.50 -12.11
C VAL A 41 -2.93 22.65 -13.63
N PRO A 42 -3.62 23.61 -14.26
CA PRO A 42 -3.64 23.74 -15.72
C PRO A 42 -2.27 24.10 -16.32
N ASP A 43 -1.50 24.94 -15.63
CA ASP A 43 -0.14 25.28 -16.06
C ASP A 43 0.77 24.05 -16.01
N ALA A 44 1.50 23.82 -17.10
CA ALA A 44 2.31 22.62 -17.26
C ALA A 44 3.58 22.63 -16.40
N ALA A 45 4.17 23.80 -16.16
CA ALA A 45 5.37 23.91 -15.34
C ALA A 45 5.04 23.71 -13.87
N ASP A 46 3.95 24.32 -13.39
CA ASP A 46 3.45 24.11 -12.03
C ASP A 46 3.03 22.65 -11.80
N ARG A 47 2.38 22.03 -12.79
CA ARG A 47 1.98 20.62 -12.68
C ARG A 47 3.18 19.68 -12.65
N ALA A 48 4.21 19.93 -13.46
CA ALA A 48 5.46 19.17 -13.41
C ALA A 48 6.16 19.33 -12.05
N PHE A 49 6.11 20.53 -11.46
CA PHE A 49 6.60 20.78 -10.11
C PHE A 49 5.84 19.94 -9.08
N VAL A 50 4.50 19.97 -9.10
CA VAL A 50 3.66 19.17 -8.19
C VAL A 50 3.93 17.68 -8.36
N LEU A 51 3.98 17.17 -9.60
CA LEU A 51 4.27 15.76 -9.87
C LEU A 51 5.60 15.32 -9.26
N ARG A 52 6.65 16.14 -9.42
CA ARG A 52 7.96 15.88 -8.82
C ARG A 52 7.88 15.83 -7.29
N CYS A 53 7.14 16.74 -6.66
CA CYS A 53 6.95 16.70 -5.20
C CYS A 53 6.17 15.47 -4.73
N VAL A 54 5.22 14.97 -5.52
CA VAL A 54 4.34 13.85 -5.12
C VAL A 54 5.02 12.49 -5.26
N VAL A 55 5.77 12.25 -6.36
CA VAL A 55 6.37 10.94 -6.65
C VAL A 55 7.87 10.97 -7.00
N GLY A 56 8.45 12.14 -7.27
CA GLY A 56 9.87 12.28 -7.64
C GLY A 56 10.82 12.50 -6.47
N GLU A 57 10.33 13.03 -5.34
CA GLU A 57 11.12 13.44 -4.17
C GLU A 57 10.67 12.70 -2.88
N GLY A 58 11.52 12.68 -1.84
CA GLY A 58 11.20 12.09 -0.52
C GLY A 58 11.40 10.57 -0.40
N PRO A 59 10.97 9.94 0.72
CA PRO A 59 11.03 8.49 0.94
C PRO A 59 10.25 7.66 -0.08
N LEU A 60 10.78 6.47 -0.45
CA LEU A 60 10.18 5.60 -1.47
C LEU A 60 8.75 5.18 -1.11
N HIS A 61 8.48 4.81 0.15
CA HIS A 61 7.14 4.41 0.57
C HIS A 61 6.11 5.54 0.45
N HIS A 62 6.50 6.79 0.71
CA HIS A 62 5.60 7.92 0.52
C HIS A 62 5.26 8.13 -0.96
N ARG A 63 6.26 8.05 -1.85
CA ARG A 63 6.04 8.18 -3.31
C ARG A 63 5.05 7.12 -3.81
N GLY A 64 5.27 5.86 -3.42
CA GLY A 64 4.39 4.74 -3.79
C GLY A 64 2.99 4.90 -3.21
N ALA A 65 2.88 5.22 -1.91
CA ALA A 65 1.59 5.43 -1.24
C ALA A 65 0.79 6.58 -1.88
N ASN A 66 1.45 7.70 -2.19
CA ASN A 66 0.84 8.84 -2.86
C ASN A 66 0.26 8.44 -4.22
N TYR A 67 1.04 7.76 -5.06
CA TYR A 67 0.58 7.26 -6.36
C TYR A 67 -0.67 6.37 -6.21
N ILE A 68 -0.62 5.40 -5.29
CA ILE A 68 -1.73 4.46 -5.04
C ILE A 68 -2.99 5.22 -4.61
N LEU A 69 -2.88 6.04 -3.56
CA LEU A 69 -4.02 6.74 -2.98
C LEU A 69 -4.66 7.71 -3.97
N LEU A 70 -3.87 8.51 -4.69
CA LEU A 70 -4.38 9.45 -5.69
C LEU A 70 -5.03 8.72 -6.87
N THR A 71 -4.43 7.61 -7.32
CA THR A 71 -4.98 6.83 -8.42
C THR A 71 -6.29 6.15 -8.04
N LEU A 72 -6.37 5.54 -6.85
CA LEU A 72 -7.61 4.93 -6.37
C LEU A 72 -8.68 5.99 -6.08
N LEU A 73 -8.32 7.14 -5.52
CA LEU A 73 -9.25 8.23 -5.27
C LEU A 73 -9.81 8.81 -6.57
N ALA A 74 -8.96 9.00 -7.58
CA ALA A 74 -9.40 9.45 -8.90
C ALA A 74 -10.33 8.44 -9.57
N GLN A 75 -10.07 7.14 -9.40
CA GLN A 75 -11.02 6.12 -9.80
C GLN A 75 -12.34 6.34 -9.04
N ALA A 76 -12.31 6.37 -7.70
CA ALA A 76 -13.50 6.60 -6.86
C ALA A 76 -14.35 7.82 -7.27
N ALA A 77 -13.70 8.91 -7.66
CA ALA A 77 -14.34 10.17 -8.04
C ALA A 77 -14.83 10.22 -9.50
N ALA A 78 -14.57 9.19 -10.32
CA ALA A 78 -14.93 9.23 -11.74
C ALA A 78 -16.47 9.33 -11.95
N PRO A 79 -16.94 10.22 -12.85
CA PRO A 79 -18.37 10.42 -13.09
C PRO A 79 -19.05 9.19 -13.71
N GLY A 80 -20.38 9.08 -13.52
CA GLY A 80 -21.19 8.01 -14.10
C GLY A 80 -21.19 6.69 -13.32
N ARG A 81 -20.73 6.70 -12.06
CA ARG A 81 -20.71 5.52 -11.20
C ARG A 81 -22.06 5.29 -10.53
N SER A 82 -22.75 4.24 -11.00
CA SER A 82 -23.99 3.72 -10.38
C SER A 82 -23.90 2.20 -10.16
N ALA A 83 -22.70 1.72 -9.83
CA ALA A 83 -22.47 0.32 -9.52
C ALA A 83 -22.58 0.10 -8.00
N PRO A 84 -23.05 -1.08 -7.55
CA PRO A 84 -23.05 -1.40 -6.13
C PRO A 84 -21.62 -1.37 -5.58
N ALA A 85 -21.49 -0.79 -4.39
CA ALA A 85 -20.25 -0.73 -3.64
C ALA A 85 -19.62 -2.13 -3.54
N ARG A 86 -18.30 -2.21 -3.74
CA ARG A 86 -17.56 -3.46 -3.61
C ARG A 86 -17.79 -4.08 -2.22
N PRO A 87 -18.15 -5.38 -2.13
CA PRO A 87 -18.25 -6.07 -0.85
C PRO A 87 -16.86 -6.14 -0.19
N PRO A 88 -16.77 -6.24 1.14
CA PRO A 88 -15.50 -6.36 1.84
C PRO A 88 -14.67 -7.53 1.27
N THR A 89 -13.46 -7.24 0.81
CA THR A 89 -12.53 -8.26 0.29
C THR A 89 -11.64 -8.79 1.41
N ALA A 90 -11.01 -9.94 1.17
CA ALA A 90 -9.93 -10.41 2.03
C ALA A 90 -8.83 -9.34 2.09
N GLY A 91 -8.28 -9.12 3.28
CA GLY A 91 -7.22 -8.15 3.51
C GLY A 91 -5.98 -8.79 4.10
N VAL A 92 -4.85 -8.10 3.97
CA VAL A 92 -3.57 -8.51 4.56
C VAL A 92 -3.39 -7.87 5.93
N ALA A 93 -2.70 -8.58 6.83
CA ALA A 93 -2.38 -8.07 8.15
C ALA A 93 -1.41 -6.87 8.04
N VAL A 94 -1.67 -5.83 8.82
CA VAL A 94 -0.81 -4.64 8.87
C VAL A 94 0.21 -4.82 10.00
N PRO A 95 1.51 -4.90 9.71
CA PRO A 95 2.53 -5.14 10.73
C PRO A 95 2.69 -3.93 11.65
N MET A 96 2.89 -4.18 12.94
CA MET A 96 3.39 -3.17 13.87
C MET A 96 4.92 -3.09 13.73
N ARG A 97 5.41 -2.10 12.99
CA ARG A 97 6.85 -1.81 12.91
C ARG A 97 7.34 -1.32 14.27
N LEU A 98 8.12 -2.14 14.95
CA LEU A 98 8.76 -1.76 16.20
C LEU A 98 9.95 -0.82 15.89
N PRO A 99 10.18 0.21 16.73
CA PRO A 99 11.42 0.97 16.68
C PRO A 99 12.65 0.04 16.80
N PRO A 100 13.80 0.37 16.17
CA PRO A 100 14.99 -0.49 16.15
C PRO A 100 15.52 -0.92 17.53
N TYR A 101 15.24 -0.14 18.58
CA TYR A 101 15.66 -0.45 19.94
C TYR A 101 14.72 -1.43 20.67
N LEU A 102 13.57 -1.80 20.09
CA LEU A 102 12.61 -2.75 20.66
C LEU A 102 12.55 -4.09 19.91
N THR A 103 13.15 -4.20 18.73
CA THR A 103 13.05 -5.37 17.84
C THR A 103 13.60 -6.66 18.44
N GLU A 104 14.51 -6.60 19.41
CA GLU A 104 15.06 -7.78 20.10
C GLU A 104 14.26 -8.18 21.35
N SER A 105 13.33 -7.33 21.79
CA SER A 105 12.70 -7.41 23.12
C SER A 105 11.19 -7.59 23.11
N VAL A 106 10.53 -7.38 21.96
CA VAL A 106 9.08 -7.45 21.79
C VAL A 106 8.79 -8.23 20.52
N ASP A 107 7.85 -9.17 20.59
CA ASP A 107 7.37 -9.90 19.42
C ASP A 107 6.68 -8.93 18.43
N GLU A 108 6.91 -9.14 17.14
CA GLU A 108 6.23 -8.37 16.09
C GLU A 108 4.71 -8.61 16.17
N GLY A 109 3.96 -7.52 16.39
CA GLY A 109 2.50 -7.53 16.43
C GLY A 109 1.87 -7.15 15.10
N THR A 110 0.55 -7.26 15.01
CA THR A 110 -0.26 -6.74 13.91
C THR A 110 -1.34 -5.81 14.45
N TYR A 111 -1.63 -4.72 13.73
CA TYR A 111 -2.75 -3.86 14.08
C TYR A 111 -4.08 -4.61 13.86
N PRO A 112 -5.15 -4.26 14.61
CA PRO A 112 -6.47 -4.90 14.47
C PRO A 112 -7.22 -4.47 13.19
N LEU A 113 -6.53 -3.89 12.22
CA LEU A 113 -7.05 -3.47 10.92
C LEU A 113 -6.34 -4.26 9.82
N LEU A 114 -7.12 -4.72 8.84
CA LEU A 114 -6.59 -5.36 7.63
C LEU A 114 -6.52 -4.33 6.51
N LEU A 115 -5.48 -4.42 5.68
CA LEU A 115 -5.40 -3.69 4.42
C LEU A 115 -6.16 -4.47 3.35
N PRO A 116 -7.31 -3.98 2.86
CA PRO A 116 -7.99 -4.65 1.76
C PRO A 116 -7.14 -4.57 0.49
N THR A 117 -7.09 -5.69 -0.25
CA THR A 117 -6.19 -5.82 -1.41
C THR A 117 -6.93 -5.88 -2.74
N GLY A 118 -8.26 -5.86 -2.75
CA GLY A 118 -9.04 -5.97 -3.98
C GLY A 118 -8.70 -4.84 -4.96
N ALA A 119 -8.79 -3.59 -4.50
CA ALA A 119 -8.48 -2.43 -5.34
C ALA A 119 -6.99 -2.33 -5.71
N LEU A 120 -6.11 -2.80 -4.82
CA LEU A 120 -4.67 -2.83 -5.06
C LEU A 120 -4.31 -3.86 -6.14
N LEU A 121 -4.96 -5.03 -6.12
CA LEU A 121 -4.75 -6.07 -7.12
C LEU A 121 -5.22 -5.63 -8.50
N ASP A 122 -6.36 -4.94 -8.59
CA ASP A 122 -6.83 -4.35 -9.85
C ASP A 122 -5.83 -3.31 -10.37
N LEU A 123 -5.36 -2.41 -9.50
CA LEU A 123 -4.37 -1.38 -9.86
C LEU A 123 -3.03 -2.00 -10.29
N ALA A 124 -2.65 -3.11 -9.68
CA ALA A 124 -1.48 -3.90 -10.05
C ALA A 124 -1.67 -4.68 -11.37
N GLY A 125 -2.87 -4.70 -11.96
CA GLY A 125 -3.18 -5.50 -13.15
C GLY A 125 -3.08 -7.00 -12.89
N GLY A 126 -3.34 -7.45 -11.66
CA GLY A 126 -3.19 -8.84 -11.24
C GLY A 126 -1.76 -9.27 -10.87
N ASP A 127 -0.76 -8.41 -11.08
CA ASP A 127 0.65 -8.70 -10.79
C ASP A 127 0.91 -8.74 -9.27
N GLN A 128 1.27 -9.92 -8.77
CA GLN A 128 1.51 -10.16 -7.34
C GLN A 128 2.76 -9.44 -6.81
N ASN A 129 3.78 -9.22 -7.65
CA ASN A 129 4.98 -8.51 -7.22
C ASN A 129 4.70 -7.01 -7.07
N ARG A 130 3.91 -6.45 -7.99
CA ARG A 130 3.44 -5.06 -7.88
C ARG A 130 2.52 -4.90 -6.67
N LEU A 131 1.60 -5.85 -6.44
CA LEU A 131 0.76 -5.83 -5.25
C LEU A 131 1.59 -5.85 -3.96
N ALA A 132 2.60 -6.71 -3.86
CA ALA A 132 3.49 -6.75 -2.70
C ALA A 132 4.21 -5.42 -2.48
N ALA A 133 4.76 -4.82 -3.54
CA ALA A 133 5.41 -3.52 -3.46
C ALA A 133 4.45 -2.39 -3.04
N MET A 134 3.19 -2.43 -3.50
CA MET A 134 2.15 -1.49 -3.07
C MET A 134 1.81 -1.65 -1.58
N ILE A 135 1.65 -2.89 -1.11
CA ILE A 135 1.41 -3.18 0.32
C ILE A 135 2.56 -2.65 1.17
N ASP A 136 3.80 -2.87 0.76
CA ASP A 136 4.98 -2.37 1.46
C ASP A 136 4.97 -0.84 1.52
N CYS A 137 4.69 -0.14 0.40
CA CYS A 137 4.61 1.32 0.40
C CYS A 137 3.53 1.87 1.35
N LEU A 138 2.39 1.19 1.45
CA LEU A 138 1.27 1.63 2.28
C LEU A 138 1.48 1.35 3.77
N THR A 139 2.24 0.30 4.10
CA THR A 139 2.41 -0.18 5.49
C THR A 139 3.78 0.17 6.08
N ASP A 140 4.70 0.71 5.28
CA ASP A 140 5.98 1.21 5.74
C ASP A 140 5.87 2.61 6.37
N GLY A 141 6.76 2.89 7.32
CA GLY A 141 6.82 4.13 8.08
C GLY A 141 6.16 4.07 9.48
N PRO A 142 6.07 5.21 10.17
CA PRO A 142 5.49 5.29 11.51
C PRO A 142 4.02 4.85 11.55
N SER A 143 3.59 4.33 12.71
CA SER A 143 2.22 3.80 12.93
C SER A 143 1.11 4.72 12.43
N GLN A 144 1.20 6.02 12.73
CA GLN A 144 0.23 7.01 12.30
C GLN A 144 0.09 7.09 10.77
N HIS A 145 1.19 6.97 10.03
CA HIS A 145 1.21 7.08 8.57
C HIS A 145 0.66 5.80 7.93
N ALA A 146 1.18 4.65 8.35
CA ALA A 146 0.74 3.36 7.86
C ALA A 146 -0.76 3.14 8.11
N LEU A 147 -1.25 3.42 9.33
CA LEU A 147 -2.66 3.27 9.65
C LEU A 147 -3.56 4.23 8.87
N ALA A 148 -3.13 5.48 8.67
CA ALA A 148 -3.88 6.44 7.85
C ALA A 148 -4.00 5.94 6.40
N ASN A 149 -2.91 5.45 5.80
CA ASN A 149 -2.92 4.87 4.46
C ASN A 149 -3.89 3.70 4.36
N VAL A 150 -3.84 2.77 5.31
CA VAL A 150 -4.73 1.60 5.33
C VAL A 150 -6.20 2.01 5.45
N ILE A 151 -6.52 2.97 6.33
CA ILE A 151 -7.87 3.49 6.49
C ILE A 151 -8.34 4.15 5.18
N MET A 152 -7.50 4.96 4.55
CA MET A 152 -7.85 5.60 3.28
C MET A 152 -8.11 4.58 2.17
N VAL A 153 -7.26 3.56 2.02
CA VAL A 153 -7.49 2.48 1.05
C VAL A 153 -8.80 1.75 1.35
N ALA A 154 -9.08 1.43 2.61
CA ALA A 154 -10.33 0.77 2.99
C ALA A 154 -11.57 1.62 2.71
N LEU A 155 -11.50 2.94 2.93
CA LEU A 155 -12.58 3.86 2.61
C LEU A 155 -12.77 3.98 1.09
N ILE A 156 -11.68 4.13 0.34
CA ILE A 156 -11.71 4.26 -1.12
C ILE A 156 -12.23 2.96 -1.78
N GLU A 157 -11.82 1.79 -1.30
CA GLU A 157 -12.26 0.51 -1.86
C GLU A 157 -13.78 0.33 -1.78
N ARG A 158 -14.41 0.83 -0.70
CA ARG A 158 -15.87 0.83 -0.56
C ARG A 158 -16.58 1.76 -1.55
N LEU A 159 -15.87 2.74 -2.10
CA LEU A 159 -16.37 3.65 -3.14
C LEU A 159 -16.09 3.13 -4.56
N LEU A 160 -15.24 2.09 -4.69
CA LEU A 160 -14.95 1.49 -5.98
C LEU A 160 -16.04 0.49 -6.38
N PRO A 161 -16.37 0.42 -7.68
CA PRO A 161 -17.33 -0.55 -8.18
C PRO A 161 -16.78 -1.96 -8.01
N SER A 162 -17.70 -2.91 -7.90
CA SER A 162 -17.35 -4.33 -7.96
C SER A 162 -16.86 -4.67 -9.37
N THR A 163 -15.57 -4.99 -9.54
CA THR A 163 -15.10 -5.71 -10.73
C THR A 163 -15.45 -7.19 -10.56
N GLN A 164 -16.72 -7.57 -10.79
CA GLN A 164 -17.00 -8.96 -11.10
C GLN A 164 -16.82 -9.18 -12.61
N PRO A 165 -16.24 -10.32 -13.04
CA PRO A 165 -16.36 -10.76 -14.42
C PRO A 165 -17.82 -11.07 -14.79
#